data_AF-A0AAD9KJJ1-F1
#
_entry.id   AF-A0AAD9KJJ1-F1
#
_cell.length_a   1.000
_cell.length_b   1.000
_cell.length_c   1.000
_cell.angle_alpha   90.00
_cell.angle_beta   90.00
_cell.angle_gamma   90.00
#
_symmetry.space_group_name_H-M   'P 1'
#
loop_
_entity.id
_entity.type
_entity.pdbx_description
1 polymer ?
#
loop_
_entity_poly.entity_id
_entity_poly.type
_entity_poly.pdbx_seq_one_letter_code
_entity_poly.pdbx_strand_id
1 'polypeptide(L)'
;MVLQTLEFSECIIDSPYFRQKLHGHEKELEKTSKWIKGLIGECKDILSAAKSLSKAQRTFSNTLMKFKFECIGSERTDDEKVIADSMEQFGKLISTIEDARDIMLNQADEQIIRPLETFRKEQIGQAKNGKKVFDKHTAKFCQSLEKYLNLKTKAGDAILQEADAAVEMERIQFCRASMEYVVLLQEVQERKKFEFVETLLTFLYSWLTFFHVGHDVYKDFKPYTTELQQCLQKCRGNFDSTKHETETLMKKMLEVRGTVIGHASTACFC
;
A
#
# COMPACT_ATOMS: atom_id res chain seq x y z
N MET A 1 -18.56 16.61 -12.09
CA MET A 1 -18.82 18.06 -12.11
C MET A 1 -17.54 18.74 -12.57
N VAL A 2 -17.60 19.61 -13.58
CA VAL A 2 -16.43 20.34 -14.10
C VAL A 2 -16.37 21.68 -13.38
N LEU A 3 -15.20 22.06 -12.86
CA LEU A 3 -15.00 23.38 -12.27
C LEU A 3 -14.93 24.43 -13.38
N GLN A 4 -15.63 25.55 -13.19
CA GLN A 4 -15.56 26.67 -14.13
C GLN A 4 -14.23 27.40 -14.01
N THR A 5 -13.70 27.89 -15.12
CA THR A 5 -12.44 28.64 -15.16
C THR A 5 -12.51 29.92 -14.32
N LEU A 6 -11.40 30.23 -13.63
CA LEU A 6 -11.20 31.48 -12.92
C LEU A 6 -10.36 32.41 -13.80
N GLU A 7 -10.97 33.45 -14.36
CA GLU A 7 -10.28 34.41 -15.22
C GLU A 7 -9.61 35.50 -14.38
N PHE A 8 -8.40 35.93 -14.76
CA PHE A 8 -7.71 37.01 -14.04
C PHE A 8 -8.44 38.36 -14.16
N SER A 9 -9.12 38.61 -15.28
CA SER A 9 -9.94 39.82 -15.45
C SER A 9 -11.06 39.92 -14.40
N GLU A 10 -11.62 38.79 -13.99
CA GLU A 10 -12.67 38.72 -12.97
C GLU A 10 -12.14 38.95 -11.54
N CYS A 11 -10.84 38.77 -11.30
CA CYS A 11 -10.21 39.11 -10.02
C CYS A 11 -10.25 40.62 -9.74
N ILE A 12 -10.19 41.44 -10.80
CA ILE A 12 -10.24 42.90 -10.70
C ILE A 12 -11.68 43.38 -10.50
N ILE A 13 -12.63 42.73 -11.18
CA ILE A 13 -14.06 43.07 -11.10
C ILE A 13 -14.67 42.61 -9.78
N ASP A 14 -14.18 41.49 -9.25
CA ASP A 14 -14.65 40.84 -8.02
C ASP A 14 -16.18 40.61 -7.97
N SER A 15 -16.73 40.11 -9.07
CA SER A 15 -18.18 39.93 -9.18
C SER A 15 -18.71 38.83 -8.22
N PRO A 16 -19.98 38.89 -7.79
CA PRO A 16 -20.60 37.80 -7.04
C PRO A 16 -20.52 36.45 -7.76
N TYR A 17 -20.55 36.44 -9.10
CA TYR A 17 -20.40 35.23 -9.91
C TYR A 17 -18.97 34.67 -9.83
N PHE A 18 -17.95 35.54 -9.89
CA PHE A 18 -16.57 35.14 -9.65
C PHE A 18 -16.39 34.53 -8.27
N ARG A 19 -16.94 35.17 -7.22
CA ARG A 19 -16.90 34.65 -5.84
C ARG A 19 -17.58 33.28 -5.71
N GLN A 20 -18.69 33.06 -6.42
CA GLN A 20 -19.34 31.75 -6.46
C GLN A 20 -18.46 30.67 -7.11
N LYS A 21 -17.80 31.00 -8.23
CA LYS A 21 -16.84 30.10 -8.89
C LYS A 21 -15.66 29.78 -7.99
N LEU A 22 -15.05 30.81 -7.39
CA LEU A 22 -13.94 30.69 -6.45
C LEU A 22 -14.30 29.74 -5.30
N HIS A 23 -15.49 29.90 -4.72
CA HIS A 23 -15.99 29.02 -3.67
C HIS A 23 -16.18 27.56 -4.13
N GLY A 24 -16.53 27.34 -5.40
CA GLY A 24 -16.54 26.00 -6.02
C GLY A 24 -15.15 25.34 -6.00
N HIS A 25 -14.11 26.10 -6.38
CA HIS A 25 -12.72 25.63 -6.32
C HIS A 25 -12.27 25.35 -4.89
N GLU A 26 -12.61 26.21 -3.94
CA GLU A 26 -12.31 26.01 -2.52
C GLU A 26 -12.92 24.72 -1.96
N LYS A 27 -14.19 24.44 -2.28
CA LYS A 27 -14.86 23.21 -1.86
C LYS A 27 -14.18 21.97 -2.43
N GLU A 28 -13.80 22.01 -3.71
CA GLU A 28 -13.10 20.90 -4.34
C GLU A 28 -11.69 20.70 -3.76
N LEU A 29 -10.98 21.79 -3.44
CA LEU A 29 -9.68 21.74 -2.75
C LEU A 29 -9.79 21.04 -1.39
N GLU A 30 -10.79 21.40 -0.58
CA GLU A 30 -11.04 20.77 0.72
C GLU A 30 -11.43 19.29 0.59
N LYS A 31 -12.29 18.97 -0.37
CA LYS A 31 -12.69 17.59 -0.67
C LYS A 31 -11.47 16.75 -1.08
N THR A 32 -10.64 17.28 -1.97
CA THR A 32 -9.40 16.64 -2.41
C THR A 32 -8.47 16.40 -1.22
N SER A 33 -8.26 17.40 -0.36
CA SER A 33 -7.41 17.29 0.83
C SER A 33 -7.87 16.19 1.81
N LYS A 34 -9.18 16.06 2.01
CA LYS A 34 -9.77 15.02 2.86
C LYS A 34 -9.63 13.65 2.24
N TRP A 35 -9.89 13.54 0.94
CA TRP A 35 -9.80 12.29 0.21
C TRP A 35 -8.37 11.74 0.18
N ILE A 36 -7.37 12.59 -0.10
CA ILE A 36 -5.94 12.21 -0.02
C ILE A 36 -5.59 11.72 1.38
N LYS A 37 -6.07 12.39 2.44
CA LYS A 37 -5.84 11.94 3.82
C LYS A 37 -6.43 10.55 4.09
N GLY A 38 -7.63 10.28 3.57
CA GLY A 38 -8.27 8.96 3.65
C GLY A 38 -7.43 7.89 2.95
N LEU A 39 -7.02 8.17 1.72
CA LEU A 39 -6.22 7.26 0.91
C LEU A 39 -4.85 6.93 1.54
N ILE A 40 -4.20 7.92 2.16
CA ILE A 40 -2.98 7.68 2.97
C ILE A 40 -3.26 6.72 4.12
N GLY A 41 -4.40 6.89 4.82
CA GLY A 41 -4.81 6.00 5.91
C GLY A 41 -5.03 4.57 5.43
N GLU A 42 -5.83 4.39 4.37
CA GLU A 42 -6.11 3.09 3.76
C GLU A 42 -4.84 2.42 3.25
N CYS A 43 -3.91 3.18 2.66
CA CYS A 43 -2.61 2.66 2.25
C CYS A 43 -1.78 2.17 3.45
N LYS A 44 -1.75 2.92 4.56
CA LYS A 44 -1.07 2.49 5.79
C LYS A 44 -1.68 1.21 6.36
N ASP A 45 -3.01 1.05 6.29
CA ASP A 45 -3.70 -0.16 6.72
C ASP A 45 -3.32 -1.37 5.86
N ILE A 46 -3.27 -1.21 4.53
CA ILE A 46 -2.79 -2.25 3.61
C ILE A 46 -1.35 -2.66 3.95
N LEU A 47 -0.45 -1.70 4.16
CA LEU A 47 0.95 -1.98 4.48
C LEU A 47 1.08 -2.70 5.83
N SER A 48 0.27 -2.34 6.82
CA SER A 48 0.24 -3.00 8.13
C SER A 48 -0.24 -4.45 8.03
N ALA A 49 -1.32 -4.69 7.28
CA ALA A 49 -1.83 -6.03 7.04
C ALA A 49 -0.81 -6.90 6.28
N ALA A 50 -0.18 -6.34 5.24
CA ALA A 50 0.85 -7.05 4.47
C ALA A 50 2.07 -7.41 5.33
N LYS A 51 2.55 -6.51 6.20
CA LYS A 51 3.64 -6.81 7.15
C LYS A 51 3.26 -7.93 8.12
N SER A 52 2.01 -7.94 8.58
CA SER A 52 1.52 -8.99 9.48
C SER A 52 1.46 -10.35 8.78
N LEU A 53 1.00 -10.37 7.53
CA LEU A 53 1.04 -11.55 6.66
C LEU A 53 2.48 -12.05 6.47
N SER A 54 3.43 -11.16 6.14
CA SER A 54 4.85 -11.54 5.97
C SER A 54 5.44 -12.17 7.21
N LYS A 55 5.16 -11.59 8.38
CA LYS A 55 5.62 -12.16 9.64
C LYS A 55 5.08 -13.57 9.85
N ALA A 56 3.81 -13.80 9.57
CA ALA A 56 3.19 -15.12 9.68
C ALA A 56 3.81 -16.11 8.68
N GLN A 57 3.97 -15.72 7.42
CA GLN A 57 4.56 -16.56 6.37
C GLN A 57 6.02 -16.90 6.66
N ARG A 58 6.83 -15.94 7.13
CA ARG A 58 8.22 -16.18 7.55
C ARG A 58 8.30 -17.13 8.75
N THR A 59 7.39 -17.00 9.73
CA THR A 59 7.34 -17.91 10.87
C THR A 59 7.01 -19.34 10.44
N PHE A 60 6.05 -19.50 9.53
CA PHE A 60 5.69 -20.79 8.96
C PHE A 60 6.85 -21.39 8.13
N SER A 61 7.46 -20.60 7.26
CA SER A 61 8.66 -20.97 6.50
C SER A 61 9.79 -21.47 7.41
N ASN A 62 10.10 -20.73 8.47
CA ASN A 62 11.12 -21.12 9.46
C ASN A 62 10.80 -22.45 10.16
N THR A 63 9.52 -22.73 10.40
CA THR A 63 9.08 -24.00 10.99
C THR A 63 9.31 -25.14 10.01
N LEU A 64 8.94 -24.97 8.74
CA LEU A 64 9.19 -25.95 7.69
C LEU A 64 10.67 -26.25 7.50
N MET A 65 11.54 -25.23 7.49
CA MET A 65 12.99 -25.43 7.32
C MET A 65 13.65 -26.15 8.50
N LYS A 66 13.08 -26.04 9.70
CA LYS A 66 13.57 -26.74 10.90
C LYS A 66 13.02 -28.16 11.03
N PHE A 67 11.94 -28.48 10.34
CA PHE A 67 11.35 -29.81 10.39
C PHE A 67 12.31 -30.82 9.73
N LYS A 68 12.67 -31.87 10.45
CA LYS A 68 13.50 -32.96 9.94
C LYS A 68 12.67 -34.23 9.90
N PHE A 69 12.58 -34.80 8.70
CA PHE A 69 11.95 -36.10 8.47
C PHE A 69 12.95 -37.20 8.85
N GLU A 70 12.53 -38.13 9.70
CA GLU A 70 13.28 -39.35 10.02
C GLU A 70 12.66 -40.53 9.27
N CYS A 71 13.52 -41.37 8.68
CA CYS A 71 13.12 -42.57 7.93
C CYS A 71 13.57 -43.81 8.70
N ILE A 72 12.82 -44.91 8.54
CA ILE A 72 13.14 -46.20 9.18
C ILE A 72 14.21 -46.90 8.34
N GLY A 73 15.37 -47.20 8.94
CA GLY A 73 16.45 -47.93 8.27
C GLY A 73 17.83 -47.39 8.64
N SER A 74 18.88 -48.07 8.17
CA SER A 74 20.28 -47.63 8.34
C SER A 74 20.72 -46.60 7.30
N GLU A 75 20.04 -46.54 6.14
CA GLU A 75 20.33 -45.63 5.03
C GLU A 75 19.02 -45.12 4.40
N ARG A 76 19.07 -43.93 3.80
CA ARG A 76 17.95 -43.34 3.06
C ARG A 76 18.11 -43.62 1.57
N THR A 77 17.05 -44.08 0.94
CA THR A 77 16.92 -44.12 -0.52
C THR A 77 16.93 -42.70 -1.10
N ASP A 78 17.20 -42.56 -2.39
CA ASP A 78 17.22 -41.24 -3.03
C ASP A 78 15.84 -40.58 -3.03
N ASP A 79 14.75 -41.35 -3.22
CA ASP A 79 13.37 -40.84 -3.10
C ASP A 79 13.08 -40.34 -1.67
N GLU A 80 13.58 -41.03 -0.62
CA GLU A 80 13.42 -40.60 0.78
C GLU A 80 14.22 -39.34 1.11
N LYS A 81 15.38 -39.12 0.48
CA LYS A 81 16.13 -37.86 0.62
C LYS A 81 15.33 -36.69 0.05
N VAL A 82 14.79 -36.85 -1.17
CA VAL A 82 13.95 -35.82 -1.82
C VAL A 82 12.72 -35.48 -0.98
N ILE A 83 12.06 -36.50 -0.39
CA ILE A 83 10.91 -36.30 0.50
C ILE A 83 11.33 -35.64 1.81
N ALA A 84 12.44 -36.08 2.43
CA ALA A 84 12.90 -35.52 3.69
C ALA A 84 13.30 -34.05 3.58
N ASP A 85 13.86 -33.64 2.45
CA ASP A 85 14.26 -32.26 2.17
C ASP A 85 13.08 -31.37 1.75
N SER A 86 11.91 -31.95 1.45
CA SER A 86 10.77 -31.21 0.89
C SER A 86 10.24 -30.09 1.78
N MET A 87 10.22 -30.29 3.09
CA MET A 87 9.83 -29.23 4.03
C MET A 87 10.80 -28.05 3.96
N GLU A 88 12.11 -28.31 3.85
CA GLU A 88 13.10 -27.26 3.72
C GLU A 88 12.94 -26.50 2.40
N GLN A 89 12.67 -27.19 1.30
CA GLN A 89 12.43 -26.57 0.00
C GLN A 89 11.14 -25.72 -0.02
N PHE A 90 10.06 -26.18 0.62
CA PHE A 90 8.83 -25.40 0.77
C PHE A 90 9.06 -24.13 1.62
N GLY A 91 9.82 -24.25 2.70
CA GLY A 91 10.21 -23.11 3.52
C GLY A 91 11.01 -22.08 2.74
N LYS A 92 12.02 -22.52 1.97
CA LYS A 92 12.83 -21.65 1.11
C LYS A 92 11.98 -20.91 0.07
N LEU A 93 11.08 -21.61 -0.62
CA LEU A 93 10.17 -21.00 -1.59
C LEU A 93 9.37 -19.85 -0.97
N ILE A 94 8.75 -20.09 0.19
CA ILE A 94 7.95 -19.09 0.90
C ILE A 94 8.84 -17.90 1.33
N SER A 95 10.06 -18.17 1.80
CA SER A 95 10.99 -17.11 2.19
C SER A 95 11.37 -16.23 1.01
N THR A 96 11.66 -16.80 -0.16
CA THR A 96 12.00 -16.05 -1.38
C THR A 96 10.86 -15.14 -1.83
N ILE A 97 9.61 -15.61 -1.76
CA ILE A 97 8.44 -14.78 -2.07
C ILE A 97 8.32 -13.62 -1.08
N GLU A 98 8.56 -13.86 0.21
CA GLU A 98 8.49 -12.81 1.23
C GLU A 98 9.66 -11.82 1.17
N ASP A 99 10.84 -12.23 0.67
CA ASP A 99 11.93 -11.30 0.39
C ASP A 99 11.52 -10.27 -0.69
N ALA A 100 10.82 -10.72 -1.74
CA ALA A 100 10.27 -9.82 -2.76
C ALA A 100 9.19 -8.88 -2.19
N ARG A 101 8.35 -9.38 -1.27
CA ARG A 101 7.34 -8.56 -0.61
C ARG A 101 7.97 -7.51 0.31
N ASP A 102 9.01 -7.86 1.05
CA ASP A 102 9.71 -6.92 1.93
C ASP A 102 10.31 -5.76 1.14
N ILE A 103 10.86 -6.00 -0.04
CA ILE A 103 11.35 -4.93 -0.94
C ILE A 103 10.21 -3.95 -1.26
N MET A 104 9.05 -4.47 -1.68
CA MET A 104 7.87 -3.64 -1.98
C MET A 104 7.40 -2.85 -0.75
N LEU A 105 7.32 -3.49 0.42
CA LEU A 105 6.82 -2.87 1.65
C LEU A 105 7.78 -1.82 2.22
N ASN A 106 9.08 -2.04 2.10
CA ASN A 106 10.09 -1.11 2.58
C ASN A 106 10.14 0.18 1.75
N GLN A 107 9.78 0.11 0.47
CA GLN A 107 9.76 1.27 -0.42
C GLN A 107 8.43 2.06 -0.38
N ALA A 108 7.36 1.46 0.15
CA ALA A 108 6.03 2.05 0.09
C ALA A 108 5.89 3.40 0.84
N ASP A 109 6.63 3.62 1.93
CA ASP A 109 6.58 4.92 2.62
C ASP A 109 7.07 6.05 1.70
N GLU A 110 8.20 5.84 1.03
CA GLU A 110 8.81 6.82 0.12
C GLU A 110 8.07 6.96 -1.21
N GLN A 111 7.50 5.87 -1.72
CA GLN A 111 6.90 5.84 -3.06
C GLN A 111 5.44 6.31 -3.09
N ILE A 112 4.69 6.16 -2.01
CA ILE A 112 3.27 6.56 -1.97
C ILE A 112 2.91 7.42 -0.76
N ILE A 113 3.32 7.06 0.46
CA ILE A 113 2.87 7.80 1.65
C ILE A 113 3.42 9.23 1.66
N ARG A 114 4.74 9.38 1.56
CA ARG A 114 5.38 10.71 1.59
C ARG A 114 4.96 11.60 0.43
N PRO A 115 4.95 11.16 -0.84
CA PRO A 115 4.52 12.01 -1.95
C PRO A 115 3.09 12.53 -1.77
N LEU A 116 2.17 11.69 -1.30
CA LEU A 116 0.79 12.12 -1.01
C LEU A 116 0.70 13.08 0.17
N GLU A 117 1.48 12.85 1.23
CA GLU A 117 1.57 13.77 2.37
C GLU A 117 2.17 15.12 1.95
N THR A 118 3.23 15.11 1.14
CA THR A 118 3.89 16.30 0.58
C THR A 118 2.93 17.08 -0.30
N PHE A 119 2.25 16.44 -1.26
CA PHE A 119 1.24 17.09 -2.09
C PHE A 119 0.16 17.78 -1.24
N ARG A 120 -0.33 17.09 -0.20
CA ARG A 120 -1.34 17.63 0.70
C ARG A 120 -0.85 18.78 1.58
N LYS A 121 0.39 18.72 2.08
CA LYS A 121 0.95 19.72 3.00
C LYS A 121 1.48 20.94 2.25
N GLU A 122 2.15 20.72 1.12
CA GLU A 122 2.82 21.76 0.36
C GLU A 122 1.86 22.36 -0.67
N GLN A 123 1.37 21.57 -1.63
CA GLN A 123 0.55 22.13 -2.73
C GLN A 123 -0.80 22.64 -2.21
N ILE A 124 -1.57 21.76 -1.56
CA ILE A 124 -2.88 22.15 -1.00
C ILE A 124 -2.71 23.13 0.17
N GLY A 125 -1.69 22.95 1.02
CA GLY A 125 -1.45 23.83 2.16
C GLY A 125 -1.06 25.24 1.75
N GLN A 126 -0.27 25.41 0.68
CA GLN A 126 0.05 26.72 0.12
C GLN A 126 -1.20 27.42 -0.40
N ALA A 127 -2.07 26.75 -1.15
CA ALA A 127 -3.34 27.34 -1.59
C ALA A 127 -4.23 27.76 -0.41
N LYS A 128 -4.28 26.97 0.67
CA LYS A 128 -5.01 27.35 1.91
C LYS A 128 -4.41 28.56 2.61
N ASN A 129 -3.09 28.72 2.58
CA ASN A 129 -2.43 29.92 3.11
C ASN A 129 -2.66 31.13 2.20
N GLY A 130 -2.66 30.95 0.88
CA GLY A 130 -3.02 31.96 -0.11
C GLY A 130 -4.42 32.53 0.14
N LYS A 131 -5.39 31.67 0.48
CA LYS A 131 -6.72 32.10 0.91
C LYS A 131 -6.69 33.09 2.07
N LYS A 132 -5.89 32.81 3.12
CA LYS A 132 -5.78 33.71 4.28
C LYS A 132 -5.23 35.08 3.90
N VAL A 133 -4.27 35.12 2.97
CA VAL A 133 -3.70 36.38 2.44
C VAL A 133 -4.76 37.15 1.65
N PHE A 134 -5.48 36.45 0.77
CA PHE A 134 -6.59 37.01 0.00
C PHE A 134 -7.70 37.56 0.90
N ASP A 135 -8.15 36.81 1.90
CA ASP A 135 -9.19 37.23 2.86
C ASP A 135 -8.73 38.46 3.67
N LYS A 136 -7.46 38.51 4.07
CA LYS A 136 -6.87 39.67 4.77
C LYS A 136 -6.90 40.93 3.92
N HIS A 137 -6.49 40.84 2.66
CA HIS A 137 -6.48 42.00 1.77
C HIS A 137 -7.89 42.40 1.31
N THR A 138 -8.80 41.43 1.18
CA THR A 138 -10.24 41.72 0.99
C THR A 138 -10.78 42.54 2.16
N ALA A 139 -10.53 42.12 3.41
CA ALA A 139 -11.00 42.83 4.60
C ALA A 139 -10.43 44.25 4.71
N LYS A 140 -9.14 44.43 4.43
CA LYS A 140 -8.50 45.76 4.42
C LYS A 140 -9.08 46.69 3.36
N PHE A 141 -9.28 46.19 2.15
CA PHE A 141 -9.87 46.96 1.06
C PHE A 141 -11.31 47.39 1.41
N CYS A 142 -12.15 46.47 1.89
CA CYS A 142 -13.50 46.79 2.36
C CYS A 142 -13.49 47.83 3.50
N GLN A 143 -12.57 47.69 4.46
CA GLN A 143 -12.44 48.67 5.56
C GLN A 143 -12.01 50.05 5.05
N SER A 144 -11.12 50.13 4.05
CA SER A 144 -10.71 51.39 3.45
C SER A 144 -11.87 52.06 2.69
N LEU A 145 -12.66 51.26 1.96
CA LEU A 145 -13.88 51.75 1.30
C LEU A 145 -14.91 52.28 2.30
N GLU A 146 -15.15 51.56 3.39
CA GLU A 146 -16.08 52.01 4.44
C GLU A 146 -15.63 53.35 5.06
N LYS A 147 -14.34 53.49 5.35
CA LYS A 147 -13.78 54.78 5.83
C LYS A 147 -13.99 55.90 4.81
N TYR A 148 -13.75 55.62 3.54
CA TYR A 148 -13.95 56.59 2.45
C TYR A 148 -15.41 57.03 2.33
N LEU A 149 -16.35 56.07 2.34
CA LEU A 149 -17.78 56.35 2.25
C LEU A 149 -18.32 57.13 3.46
N ASN A 150 -17.66 57.03 4.61
CA ASN A 150 -18.02 57.77 5.83
C ASN A 150 -17.43 59.19 5.89
N LEU A 151 -16.70 59.64 4.87
CA LEU A 151 -16.21 61.01 4.80
C LEU A 151 -17.37 62.01 4.67
N LYS A 152 -17.23 63.15 5.34
CA LYS A 152 -18.22 64.23 5.25
C LYS A 152 -18.12 64.91 3.89
N THR A 153 -19.27 65.35 3.35
CA THR A 153 -19.37 66.11 2.09
C THR A 153 -18.62 67.45 2.08
N LYS A 154 -18.15 67.93 3.24
CA LYS A 154 -17.31 69.14 3.40
C LYS A 154 -15.87 68.82 3.87
N ALA A 155 -15.39 67.59 3.68
CA ALA A 155 -14.01 67.26 3.97
C ALA A 155 -13.07 68.11 3.10
N GLY A 156 -11.94 68.55 3.66
CA GLY A 156 -10.97 69.34 2.91
C GLY A 156 -10.23 68.50 1.86
N ASP A 157 -9.78 69.15 0.78
CA ASP A 157 -9.15 68.48 -0.37
C ASP A 157 -8.00 67.55 0.00
N ALA A 158 -7.17 67.93 0.97
CA ALA A 158 -6.06 67.08 1.43
C ALA A 158 -6.54 65.76 2.05
N ILE A 159 -7.66 65.78 2.80
CA ILE A 159 -8.25 64.58 3.42
C ILE A 159 -8.86 63.68 2.33
N LEU A 160 -9.49 64.27 1.32
CA LEU A 160 -10.04 63.53 0.19
C LEU A 160 -8.94 62.84 -0.61
N GLN A 161 -7.85 63.55 -0.93
CA GLN A 161 -6.70 62.99 -1.64
C GLN A 161 -6.02 61.86 -0.86
N GLU A 162 -5.87 61.99 0.47
CA GLU A 162 -5.31 60.93 1.31
C GLU A 162 -6.19 59.68 1.30
N ALA A 163 -7.51 59.85 1.39
CA ALA A 163 -8.45 58.76 1.37
C ALA A 163 -8.51 58.06 0.00
N ASP A 164 -8.46 58.81 -1.11
CA ASP A 164 -8.36 58.28 -2.47
C ASP A 164 -7.10 57.42 -2.62
N ALA A 165 -5.94 57.95 -2.20
CA ALA A 165 -4.67 57.23 -2.25
C ALA A 165 -4.68 55.95 -1.40
N ALA A 166 -5.29 56.00 -0.22
CA ALA A 166 -5.41 54.83 0.67
C ALA A 166 -6.29 53.73 0.06
N VAL A 167 -7.44 54.10 -0.53
CA VAL A 167 -8.34 53.16 -1.20
C VAL A 167 -7.66 52.52 -2.41
N GLU A 168 -6.99 53.32 -3.25
CA GLU A 168 -6.32 52.78 -4.43
C GLU A 168 -5.15 51.86 -4.06
N MET A 169 -4.38 52.20 -3.01
CA MET A 169 -3.33 51.33 -2.49
C MET A 169 -3.89 49.97 -2.04
N GLU A 170 -4.95 49.96 -1.22
CA GLU A 170 -5.56 48.71 -0.76
C GLU A 170 -6.25 47.95 -1.90
N ARG A 171 -6.80 48.64 -2.91
CA ARG A 171 -7.34 48.02 -4.13
C ARG A 171 -6.27 47.27 -4.91
N ILE A 172 -5.10 47.87 -5.11
CA ILE A 172 -3.96 47.22 -5.79
C ILE A 172 -3.54 45.95 -5.02
N GLN A 173 -3.43 46.03 -3.69
CA GLN A 173 -3.05 44.88 -2.86
C GLN A 173 -4.11 43.77 -2.89
N PHE A 174 -5.39 44.13 -2.86
CA PHE A 174 -6.51 43.19 -3.01
C PHE A 174 -6.46 42.48 -4.37
N CYS A 175 -6.38 43.22 -5.48
CA CYS A 175 -6.32 42.65 -6.83
C CYS A 175 -5.12 41.71 -6.98
N ARG A 176 -3.96 42.11 -6.47
CA ARG A 176 -2.76 41.27 -6.46
C ARG A 176 -2.98 39.97 -5.69
N ALA A 177 -3.46 40.06 -4.45
CA ALA A 177 -3.71 38.87 -3.62
C ALA A 177 -4.78 37.95 -4.24
N SER A 178 -5.80 38.52 -4.91
CA SER A 178 -6.81 37.75 -5.64
C SER A 178 -6.21 36.95 -6.80
N MET A 179 -5.38 37.59 -7.63
CA MET A 179 -4.73 36.91 -8.76
C MET A 179 -3.73 35.85 -8.27
N GLU A 180 -2.90 36.16 -7.28
CA GLU A 180 -1.97 35.21 -6.66
C GLU A 180 -2.72 34.00 -6.08
N TYR A 181 -3.87 34.22 -5.45
CA TYR A 181 -4.69 33.12 -4.93
C TYR A 181 -5.30 32.26 -6.06
N VAL A 182 -5.80 32.87 -7.13
CA VAL A 182 -6.29 32.14 -8.31
C VAL A 182 -5.17 31.29 -8.94
N VAL A 183 -3.95 31.81 -9.04
CA VAL A 183 -2.79 31.04 -9.52
C VAL A 183 -2.57 29.81 -8.67
N LEU A 184 -2.54 29.94 -7.34
CA LEU A 184 -2.34 28.80 -6.43
C LEU A 184 -3.44 27.74 -6.58
N LEU A 185 -4.70 28.15 -6.76
CA LEU A 185 -5.80 27.21 -6.99
C LEU A 185 -5.65 26.47 -8.32
N GLN A 186 -5.33 27.18 -9.39
CA GLN A 186 -5.10 26.58 -10.71
C GLN A 186 -3.91 25.63 -10.69
N GLU A 187 -2.82 26.01 -10.05
CA GLU A 187 -1.62 25.19 -9.91
C GLU A 187 -1.93 23.86 -9.21
N VAL A 188 -2.68 23.87 -8.11
CA VAL A 188 -3.09 22.62 -7.45
C VAL A 188 -3.95 21.75 -8.38
N GLN A 189 -4.87 22.34 -9.16
CA GLN A 189 -5.71 21.57 -10.08
C GLN A 189 -4.91 20.93 -11.21
N GLU A 190 -3.89 21.63 -11.74
CA GLU A 190 -3.01 21.09 -12.78
C GLU A 190 -2.03 20.05 -12.22
N ARG A 191 -1.35 20.35 -11.10
CA ARG A 191 -0.44 19.41 -10.42
C ARG A 191 -1.10 18.10 -10.04
N LYS A 192 -2.36 18.17 -9.58
CA LYS A 192 -3.15 16.96 -9.26
C LYS A 192 -3.26 16.01 -10.45
N LYS A 193 -3.27 16.49 -11.70
CA LYS A 193 -3.44 15.62 -12.88
C LYS A 193 -2.25 14.71 -13.13
N PHE A 194 -1.04 15.16 -12.78
CA PHE A 194 0.19 14.40 -13.01
C PHE A 194 0.81 13.90 -11.71
N GLU A 195 1.14 14.75 -10.73
CA GLU A 195 1.87 14.32 -9.52
C GLU A 195 1.11 13.24 -8.75
N PHE A 196 -0.20 13.41 -8.60
CA PHE A 196 -1.04 12.46 -7.88
C PHE A 196 -1.22 11.14 -8.66
N VAL A 197 -1.44 11.24 -9.97
CA VAL A 197 -1.64 10.07 -10.84
C VAL A 197 -0.35 9.26 -10.97
N GLU A 198 0.79 9.93 -11.14
CA GLU A 198 2.12 9.33 -11.18
C GLU A 198 2.46 8.61 -9.87
N THR A 199 2.13 9.21 -8.72
CA THR A 199 2.34 8.58 -7.40
C THR A 199 1.57 7.26 -7.29
N LEU A 200 0.28 7.25 -7.66
CA LEU A 200 -0.53 6.02 -7.61
C LEU A 200 -0.09 4.99 -8.64
N LEU A 201 0.31 5.45 -9.84
CA LEU A 201 0.82 4.57 -10.88
C LEU A 201 2.10 3.86 -10.43
N THR A 202 3.04 4.58 -9.81
CA THR A 202 4.25 3.99 -9.22
C THR A 202 3.91 2.93 -8.18
N PHE A 203 2.95 3.21 -7.29
CA PHE A 203 2.52 2.21 -6.30
C PHE A 203 1.95 0.95 -6.96
N LEU A 204 1.10 1.10 -7.98
CA LEU A 204 0.58 -0.04 -8.75
C LEU A 204 1.69 -0.84 -9.43
N TYR A 205 2.71 -0.17 -9.99
CA TYR A 205 3.86 -0.86 -10.57
C TYR A 205 4.66 -1.66 -9.54
N SER A 206 4.77 -1.19 -8.29
CA SER A 206 5.40 -1.97 -7.22
C SER A 206 4.67 -3.29 -6.95
N TRP A 207 3.32 -3.29 -6.99
CA TRP A 207 2.53 -4.54 -6.91
C TRP A 207 2.73 -5.45 -8.11
N LEU A 208 2.67 -4.89 -9.32
CA LEU A 208 2.85 -5.67 -10.54
C LEU A 208 4.24 -6.31 -10.60
N THR A 209 5.27 -5.58 -10.16
CA THR A 209 6.64 -6.09 -10.04
C THR A 209 6.70 -7.24 -9.03
N PHE A 210 6.09 -7.08 -7.85
CA PHE A 210 6.01 -8.16 -6.86
C PHE A 210 5.34 -9.42 -7.43
N PHE A 211 4.21 -9.30 -8.14
CA PHE A 211 3.54 -10.44 -8.76
C PHE A 211 4.37 -11.10 -9.86
N HIS A 212 5.09 -10.30 -10.67
CA HIS A 212 6.00 -10.82 -11.68
C HIS A 212 7.12 -11.65 -11.06
N VAL A 213 7.75 -11.13 -10.00
CA VAL A 213 8.79 -11.86 -9.25
C VAL A 213 8.23 -13.17 -8.68
N GLY A 214 7.03 -13.13 -8.07
CA GLY A 214 6.39 -14.34 -7.55
C GLY A 214 6.13 -15.41 -8.63
N HIS A 215 5.78 -14.99 -9.85
CA HIS A 215 5.59 -15.89 -10.98
C HIS A 215 6.91 -16.50 -11.48
N ASP A 216 7.99 -15.72 -11.52
CA ASP A 216 9.32 -16.22 -11.88
C ASP A 216 9.82 -17.24 -10.84
N VAL A 217 9.64 -16.95 -9.55
CA VAL A 217 9.94 -17.87 -8.45
C VAL A 217 9.16 -19.19 -8.60
N TYR A 218 7.89 -19.14 -8.97
CA TYR A 218 7.10 -20.34 -9.25
C TYR A 218 7.68 -21.16 -10.42
N LYS A 219 8.05 -20.49 -11.52
CA LYS A 219 8.62 -21.16 -12.69
C LYS A 219 9.90 -21.90 -12.34
N ASP A 220 10.77 -21.28 -11.57
CA ASP A 220 12.03 -21.87 -11.13
C ASP A 220 11.81 -23.05 -10.17
N PHE A 221 10.74 -23.02 -9.38
CA PHE A 221 10.40 -24.10 -8.44
C PHE A 221 9.67 -25.28 -9.10
N LYS A 222 9.05 -25.08 -10.27
CA LYS A 222 8.22 -26.09 -10.95
C LYS A 222 8.94 -27.42 -11.22
N PRO A 223 10.21 -27.47 -11.69
CA PRO A 223 10.91 -28.74 -11.90
C PRO A 223 10.98 -29.58 -10.62
N TYR A 224 11.36 -28.97 -9.49
CA TYR A 224 11.41 -29.63 -8.19
C TYR A 224 10.05 -30.22 -7.78
N THR A 225 8.96 -29.46 -7.95
CA THR A 225 7.62 -29.97 -7.61
C THR A 225 7.21 -31.17 -8.46
N THR A 226 7.67 -31.24 -9.71
CA THR A 226 7.36 -32.36 -10.61
C THR A 226 8.11 -33.62 -10.17
N GLU A 227 9.39 -33.49 -9.81
CA GLU A 227 10.20 -34.57 -9.26
C GLU A 227 9.61 -35.08 -7.93
N LEU A 228 9.30 -34.17 -7.00
CA LEU A 228 8.70 -34.54 -5.72
C LEU A 228 7.38 -35.28 -5.90
N GLN A 229 6.53 -34.87 -6.84
CA GLN A 229 5.28 -35.56 -7.15
C GLN A 229 5.54 -37.02 -7.60
N GLN A 230 6.56 -37.25 -8.41
CA GLN A 230 6.93 -38.60 -8.84
C GLN A 230 7.46 -39.44 -7.68
N CYS A 231 8.34 -38.90 -6.84
CA CYS A 231 8.82 -39.57 -5.63
C CYS A 231 7.67 -39.96 -4.70
N LEU A 232 6.70 -39.06 -4.49
CA LEU A 232 5.52 -39.32 -3.67
C LEU A 232 4.65 -40.46 -4.24
N GLN A 233 4.48 -40.55 -5.56
CA GLN A 233 3.75 -41.67 -6.17
C GLN A 233 4.48 -43.00 -5.96
N LYS A 234 5.81 -43.03 -6.13
CA LYS A 234 6.61 -44.24 -5.89
C LYS A 234 6.53 -44.68 -4.42
N CYS A 235 6.70 -43.75 -3.47
CA CYS A 235 6.59 -44.07 -2.06
C CYS A 235 5.21 -44.62 -1.67
N ARG A 236 4.14 -44.12 -2.30
CA ARG A 236 2.79 -44.68 -2.12
C ARG A 236 2.70 -46.12 -2.62
N GLY A 237 3.20 -46.39 -3.83
CA GLY A 237 3.21 -47.75 -4.39
C GLY A 237 4.05 -48.74 -3.58
N ASN A 238 5.20 -48.28 -3.08
CA ASN A 238 6.06 -49.08 -2.19
C ASN A 238 5.33 -49.40 -0.88
N PHE A 239 4.68 -48.40 -0.26
CA PHE A 239 3.90 -48.62 0.96
C PHE A 239 2.79 -49.67 0.77
N ASP A 240 2.00 -49.57 -0.30
CA ASP A 240 0.91 -50.52 -0.56
C ASP A 240 1.42 -51.96 -0.72
N SER A 241 2.58 -52.13 -1.37
CA SER A 241 3.22 -53.43 -1.56
C SER A 241 3.79 -53.98 -0.25
N THR A 242 4.60 -53.19 0.45
CA THR A 242 5.27 -53.59 1.69
C THR A 242 4.29 -53.83 2.84
N LYS A 243 3.17 -53.09 2.89
CA LYS A 243 2.12 -53.30 3.89
C LYS A 243 1.56 -54.72 3.82
N HIS A 244 1.21 -55.18 2.61
CA HIS A 244 0.67 -56.52 2.41
C HIS A 244 1.68 -57.62 2.81
N GLU A 245 2.95 -57.43 2.43
CA GLU A 245 4.04 -58.34 2.79
C GLU A 245 4.28 -58.37 4.30
N THR A 246 4.27 -57.21 4.96
CA THR A 246 4.45 -57.07 6.41
C THR A 246 3.34 -57.76 7.19
N GLU A 247 2.08 -57.56 6.78
CA GLU A 247 0.92 -58.24 7.39
C GLU A 247 1.00 -59.76 7.21
N THR A 248 1.44 -60.22 6.04
CA THR A 248 1.62 -61.66 5.74
C THR A 248 2.75 -62.26 6.57
N LEU A 249 3.89 -61.58 6.67
CA LEU A 249 5.02 -62.01 7.48
C LEU A 249 4.64 -62.07 8.96
N MET A 250 3.93 -61.06 9.47
CA MET A 250 3.44 -61.05 10.85
C MET A 250 2.57 -62.28 11.16
N LYS A 251 1.62 -62.63 10.28
CA LYS A 251 0.77 -63.81 10.45
C LYS A 251 1.60 -65.10 10.51
N LYS A 252 2.52 -65.29 9.55
CA LYS A 252 3.42 -66.46 9.52
C LYS A 252 4.26 -66.57 10.81
N MET A 253 4.79 -65.46 11.32
CA MET A 253 5.60 -65.46 12.54
C MET A 253 4.78 -65.84 13.79
N LEU A 254 3.51 -65.44 13.86
CA LEU A 254 2.61 -65.85 14.94
C LEU A 254 2.29 -67.35 14.89
N GLU A 255 2.09 -67.91 13.70
CA GLU A 255 1.87 -69.35 13.49
C GLU A 255 3.09 -70.18 13.91
N VAL A 256 4.30 -69.76 13.52
CA VAL A 256 5.55 -70.44 13.92
C VAL A 256 5.71 -70.44 15.45
N ARG A 257 5.41 -69.33 16.12
CA ARG A 257 5.48 -69.24 17.58
C ARG A 257 4.44 -70.12 18.28
N GLY A 258 3.22 -70.21 17.75
CA GLY A 258 2.18 -71.13 18.23
C GLY A 258 2.62 -72.59 18.12
N THR A 259 3.29 -72.94 17.02
CA THR A 259 3.82 -74.29 16.76
C THR A 259 4.96 -74.65 17.72
N VAL A 260 5.87 -73.72 18.02
CA VAL A 260 6.99 -73.92 18.96
C VAL A 260 6.51 -74.09 20.41
N ILE A 261 5.50 -73.34 20.86
CA ILE A 261 4.90 -73.51 22.20
C ILE A 261 4.12 -74.84 22.30
N GLY A 262 3.48 -75.27 21.21
CA GLY A 262 2.81 -76.57 21.13
C GLY A 262 3.76 -77.77 21.22
N HIS A 263 4.97 -77.67 20.64
CA HIS A 263 5.99 -78.71 20.73
C HIS A 263 6.76 -78.71 22.06
N ALA A 264 6.90 -77.54 22.72
CA ALA A 264 7.49 -77.47 24.06
C ALA A 264 6.57 -78.06 25.14
N SER A 265 5.24 -78.03 24.94
CA SER A 265 4.27 -78.64 25.87
C SER A 265 4.20 -80.17 25.75
N THR A 266 4.57 -80.75 24.60
CA THR A 266 4.61 -82.21 24.39
C THR A 266 5.95 -82.86 24.75
N ALA A 267 7.03 -82.09 24.90
CA ALA A 267 8.34 -82.61 25.29
C ALA A 267 8.56 -82.76 26.82
N CYS A 268 7.60 -82.33 27.65
CA CYS A 268 7.67 -82.47 29.12
C CYS A 268 6.89 -83.68 29.67
N PHE A 269 6.40 -84.56 28.79
CA PHE A 269 5.78 -85.84 29.14
C PHE A 269 6.54 -86.99 28.48
N CYS A 270 7.72 -87.32 29.02
CA CYS A 270 8.38 -88.62 28.94
C CYS A 270 9.37 -88.73 30.09
#